data_AF-A0A9E5P301-F1
#
_entry.id   AF-A0A9E5P301-F1
#
_cell.length_a   1.000
_cell.length_b   1.000
_cell.length_c   1.000
_cell.angle_alpha   90.00
_cell.angle_beta   90.00
_cell.angle_gamma   90.00
#
_symmetry.space_group_name_H-M   'P 1'
#
loop_
_entity.id
_entity.type
_entity.pdbx_description
1 polymer ?
#
loop_
_entity_poly.entity_id
_entity_poly.type
_entity_poly.pdbx_seq_one_letter_code
_entity_poly.pdbx_strand_id
1 'polypeptide(L)'
;MEVEISGERISRVISVHETPRGRFLGGKDFFLAPGFIDIQVNGFAGIDFNHPAFDGDDLLPACKALLRTGVTRFCPTLITGSRERLSRSIGQVLKACAKHPLVRSMVLGIHMEGPYIAAEDGPRGAHSKAYVSDPDWDEFLAFCELSNGLLRIVTIAPERPGALEFIRRASKAGLVVAIGHCAPETEDIDAAV
;
A
#
# COMPACT_ATOMS: atom_id res chain seq x y z
N MET A 1 -1.34 -29.66 -12.92
CA MET A 1 -2.22 -28.56 -13.34
C MET A 1 -1.51 -27.78 -14.43
N GLU A 2 -2.24 -27.33 -15.44
CA GLU A 2 -1.76 -26.46 -16.52
C GLU A 2 -2.58 -25.17 -16.48
N VAL A 3 -1.91 -24.04 -16.66
CA VAL A 3 -2.53 -22.71 -16.71
C VAL A 3 -2.17 -22.09 -18.05
N GLU A 4 -3.19 -21.87 -18.88
CA GLU A 4 -3.04 -21.19 -20.16
C GLU A 4 -3.22 -19.69 -19.96
N ILE A 5 -2.34 -18.90 -20.58
CA ILE A 5 -2.36 -17.44 -20.53
C ILE A 5 -2.54 -16.92 -21.97
N SER A 6 -3.54 -16.07 -22.16
CA SER A 6 -3.77 -15.35 -23.42
C SER A 6 -3.68 -13.85 -23.16
N GLY A 7 -2.60 -13.23 -23.62
CA GLY A 7 -2.29 -11.84 -23.28
C GLY A 7 -2.05 -11.67 -21.79
N GLU A 8 -2.83 -10.82 -21.14
CA GLU A 8 -2.72 -10.52 -19.69
C GLU A 8 -3.73 -11.29 -18.82
N ARG A 9 -4.41 -12.28 -19.38
CA ARG A 9 -5.47 -13.04 -18.68
C ARG A 9 -5.18 -14.52 -18.66
N ILE A 10 -5.57 -15.16 -17.57
CA ILE A 10 -5.70 -16.62 -17.50
C ILE A 10 -6.89 -17.01 -18.38
N SER A 11 -6.64 -17.76 -19.45
CA SER A 11 -7.69 -18.23 -20.36
C SER A 11 -8.28 -19.56 -19.91
N ARG A 12 -7.48 -20.41 -19.25
CA ARG A 12 -7.92 -21.73 -18.81
C ARG A 12 -7.04 -22.27 -17.68
N VAL A 13 -7.65 -23.06 -16.80
CA VAL A 13 -6.96 -23.88 -15.80
C VAL A 13 -7.42 -25.33 -15.99
N ILE A 14 -6.47 -26.24 -16.21
CA ILE A 14 -6.76 -27.63 -16.57
C ILE A 14 -6.06 -28.59 -15.60
N SER A 15 -6.78 -29.63 -15.17
CA SER A 15 -6.17 -30.77 -14.50
C SER A 15 -5.41 -31.61 -15.51
N VAL A 16 -4.15 -31.87 -15.19
CA VAL A 16 -3.23 -32.53 -16.10
C VAL A 16 -3.02 -33.95 -15.59
N HIS A 17 -3.34 -34.93 -16.44
CA HIS A 17 -3.19 -36.36 -16.15
C HIS A 17 -1.96 -36.97 -16.82
N GLU A 18 -1.39 -36.30 -17.81
CA GLU A 18 -0.17 -36.68 -18.54
C GLU A 18 0.76 -35.46 -18.68
N THR A 19 2.07 -35.66 -18.76
CA THR A 19 3.01 -34.53 -18.90
C THR A 19 2.74 -33.73 -20.18
N PRO A 20 2.43 -32.42 -20.10
CA PRO A 20 2.11 -31.60 -21.28
C PRO A 20 3.29 -31.47 -22.24
N ARG A 21 3.01 -31.25 -23.54
CA ARG A 21 4.05 -30.98 -24.55
C ARG A 21 4.37 -29.49 -24.58
N GLY A 22 5.64 -29.10 -24.40
CA GLY A 22 6.07 -27.70 -24.51
C GLY A 22 7.16 -27.31 -23.49
N ARG A 23 7.42 -26.01 -23.36
CA ARG A 23 8.32 -25.47 -22.33
C ARG A 23 7.59 -25.41 -20.99
N PHE A 24 7.97 -26.26 -20.06
CA PHE A 24 7.46 -26.25 -18.69
C PHE A 24 8.39 -25.42 -17.78
N LEU A 25 7.81 -24.54 -16.97
CA LEU A 25 8.50 -23.87 -15.86
C LEU A 25 8.06 -24.55 -14.56
N GLY A 26 8.97 -25.26 -13.90
CA GLY A 26 8.73 -25.89 -12.59
C GLY A 26 9.16 -27.35 -12.51
N GLY A 27 8.63 -28.06 -11.50
CA GLY A 27 8.87 -29.47 -11.21
C GLY A 27 7.88 -29.96 -10.14
N LYS A 28 8.00 -31.22 -9.71
CA LYS A 28 7.15 -31.81 -8.65
C LYS A 28 7.14 -31.01 -7.33
N ASP A 29 8.20 -30.23 -7.09
CA ASP A 29 8.40 -29.44 -5.88
C ASP A 29 8.01 -27.96 -6.07
N PHE A 30 7.43 -27.59 -7.22
CA PHE A 30 7.00 -26.22 -7.50
C PHE A 30 5.51 -26.05 -7.24
N PHE A 31 5.18 -24.97 -6.54
CA PHE A 31 3.81 -24.53 -6.35
C PHE A 31 3.51 -23.36 -7.28
N LEU A 32 2.33 -23.39 -7.89
CA LEU A 32 1.79 -22.28 -8.65
C LEU A 32 0.67 -21.63 -7.85
N ALA A 33 0.79 -20.32 -7.64
CA ALA A 33 -0.20 -19.49 -6.96
C ALA A 33 -0.37 -18.17 -7.71
N PRO A 34 -1.49 -17.44 -7.49
CA PRO A 34 -1.54 -16.03 -7.83
C PRO A 34 -0.38 -15.28 -7.19
N GLY A 35 0.14 -14.26 -7.89
CA GLY A 35 1.16 -13.39 -7.31
C GLY A 35 0.65 -12.67 -6.08
N PHE A 36 1.53 -12.46 -5.10
CA PHE A 36 1.17 -11.85 -3.84
C PHE A 36 0.84 -10.36 -4.00
N ILE A 37 -0.11 -9.91 -3.20
CA ILE A 37 -0.48 -8.50 -3.06
C ILE A 37 -0.05 -8.06 -1.67
N ASP A 38 0.86 -7.10 -1.60
CA ASP A 38 1.34 -6.55 -0.34
C ASP A 38 0.82 -5.12 -0.14
N ILE A 39 -0.19 -4.96 0.72
CA ILE A 39 -0.85 -3.67 0.92
C ILE A 39 -0.09 -2.71 1.86
N GLN A 40 1.07 -3.12 2.39
CA GLN A 40 1.83 -2.29 3.32
C GLN A 40 3.35 -2.50 3.20
N VAL A 41 4.00 -1.73 2.32
CA VAL A 41 5.45 -1.75 2.12
C VAL A 41 6.04 -0.35 2.30
N ASN A 42 6.74 -0.09 3.41
CA ASN A 42 7.40 1.19 3.67
C ASN A 42 8.67 1.38 2.83
N GLY A 43 9.26 0.27 2.39
CA GLY A 43 10.49 0.19 1.61
C GLY A 43 10.91 -1.26 1.37
N PHE A 44 11.78 -1.52 0.39
CA PHE A 44 12.27 -2.87 0.12
C PHE A 44 13.67 -2.86 -0.50
N ALA A 45 14.48 -3.88 -0.17
CA ALA A 45 15.82 -4.11 -0.74
C ALA A 45 16.77 -2.88 -0.64
N GLY A 46 16.76 -2.18 0.50
CA GLY A 46 17.62 -1.02 0.76
C GLY A 46 17.04 0.32 0.32
N ILE A 47 15.80 0.34 -0.18
CA ILE A 47 15.11 1.54 -0.63
C ILE A 47 13.96 1.82 0.33
N ASP A 48 13.98 3.00 0.96
CA ASP A 48 12.93 3.47 1.88
C ASP A 48 12.14 4.61 1.22
N PHE A 49 10.83 4.42 1.05
CA PHE A 49 9.93 5.38 0.40
C PHE A 49 9.65 6.62 1.28
N ASN A 50 10.06 6.56 2.56
CA ASN A 50 9.92 7.62 3.55
C ASN A 50 11.21 8.40 3.75
N HIS A 51 12.31 7.98 3.11
CA HIS A 51 13.59 8.64 3.23
C HIS A 51 13.54 10.08 2.63
N PRO A 52 14.17 11.09 3.27
CA PRO A 52 14.21 12.46 2.75
C PRO A 52 14.81 12.61 1.35
N ALA A 53 15.62 11.64 0.92
CA ALA A 53 16.22 11.61 -0.42
C ALA A 53 15.49 10.68 -1.41
N PHE A 54 14.35 10.08 -1.04
CA PHE A 54 13.59 9.22 -1.94
C PHE A 54 13.24 9.93 -3.25
N ASP A 55 13.59 9.31 -4.38
CA ASP A 55 13.17 9.70 -5.73
C ASP A 55 12.32 8.60 -6.35
N GLY A 56 11.36 8.97 -7.20
CA GLY A 56 10.49 8.02 -7.88
C GLY A 56 11.24 6.98 -8.72
N ASP A 57 12.43 7.29 -9.23
CA ASP A 57 13.25 6.30 -9.94
C ASP A 57 13.71 5.13 -9.05
N ASP A 58 13.73 5.30 -7.73
CA ASP A 58 14.05 4.25 -6.76
C ASP A 58 12.97 3.15 -6.71
N LEU A 59 11.73 3.44 -7.12
CA LEU A 59 10.66 2.43 -7.12
C LEU A 59 10.93 1.31 -8.13
N LEU A 60 11.63 1.58 -9.24
CA LEU A 60 11.89 0.55 -10.25
C LEU A 60 12.75 -0.60 -9.73
N PRO A 61 13.94 -0.37 -9.12
CA PRO A 61 14.71 -1.44 -8.48
C PRO A 61 13.96 -2.11 -7.32
N ALA A 62 13.18 -1.38 -6.52
CA ALA A 62 12.34 -1.95 -5.47
C ALA A 62 11.29 -2.92 -6.03
N CYS A 63 10.57 -2.52 -7.09
CA CYS A 63 9.61 -3.35 -7.82
C CYS A 63 10.25 -4.64 -8.35
N LYS A 64 11.43 -4.53 -8.99
CA LYS A 64 12.17 -5.70 -9.47
C LYS A 64 12.58 -6.64 -8.33
N ALA A 65 12.86 -6.10 -7.14
CA ALA A 65 13.21 -6.90 -5.98
C ALA A 65 11.99 -7.61 -5.37
N LEU A 66 10.85 -6.91 -5.23
CA LEU A 66 9.58 -7.47 -4.80
C LEU A 66 9.09 -8.59 -5.74
N LEU A 67 9.23 -8.43 -7.06
CA LEU A 67 8.87 -9.49 -8.02
C LEU A 67 9.65 -10.79 -7.79
N ARG A 68 10.91 -10.70 -7.36
CA ARG A 68 11.72 -11.89 -7.06
C ARG A 68 11.25 -12.64 -5.82
N THR A 69 10.44 -12.01 -4.96
CA THR A 69 9.84 -12.66 -3.78
C THR A 69 8.40 -13.12 -4.02
N GLY A 70 7.89 -12.96 -5.24
CA GLY A 70 6.52 -13.34 -5.61
C GLY A 70 5.48 -12.25 -5.43
N VAL A 71 5.86 -11.06 -4.95
CA VAL A 71 4.97 -9.89 -4.87
C VAL A 71 4.82 -9.27 -6.25
N THR A 72 3.63 -9.37 -6.82
CA THR A 72 3.32 -8.83 -8.15
C THR A 72 2.60 -7.52 -8.08
N ARG A 73 2.03 -7.17 -6.93
CA ARG A 73 1.38 -5.89 -6.70
C ARG A 73 1.57 -5.45 -5.26
N PHE A 74 1.68 -4.14 -5.03
CA PHE A 74 1.86 -3.62 -3.68
C PHE A 74 1.37 -2.17 -3.53
N CYS A 75 1.29 -1.73 -2.28
CA CYS A 75 1.06 -0.32 -1.93
C CYS A 75 2.32 0.29 -1.29
N PRO A 76 3.03 1.22 -1.95
CA PRO A 76 4.05 2.02 -1.27
C PRO A 76 3.40 2.75 -0.09
N THR A 77 3.97 2.52 1.09
CA THR A 77 3.40 2.99 2.36
C THR A 77 4.18 4.19 2.87
N LEU A 78 3.46 5.30 3.02
CA LEU A 78 3.98 6.56 3.51
C LEU A 78 3.59 6.72 4.97
N ILE A 79 4.56 6.65 5.87
CA ILE A 79 4.34 6.72 7.32
C ILE A 79 4.10 8.17 7.77
N THR A 80 3.77 8.34 9.04
CA THR A 80 3.61 9.66 9.70
C THR A 80 4.82 10.57 9.45
N GLY A 81 4.56 11.79 8.98
CA GLY A 81 5.57 12.82 8.71
C GLY A 81 4.93 14.16 8.37
N SER A 82 5.76 15.17 8.10
CA SER A 82 5.25 16.49 7.74
C SER A 82 4.45 16.46 6.43
N ARG A 83 3.54 17.43 6.30
CA ARG A 83 2.73 17.61 5.08
C ARG A 83 3.59 17.73 3.83
N GLU A 84 4.71 18.46 3.91
CA GLU A 84 5.64 18.64 2.79
C GLU A 84 6.29 17.32 2.39
N ARG A 85 6.70 16.50 3.38
CA ARG A 85 7.33 15.20 3.11
C ARG A 85 6.33 14.25 2.46
N LEU A 86 5.12 14.14 3.02
CA LEU A 86 4.05 13.30 2.48
C LEU A 86 3.72 13.71 1.05
N SER A 87 3.52 15.02 0.82
CA SER A 87 3.22 15.57 -0.52
C SER A 87 4.33 15.24 -1.53
N ARG A 88 5.59 15.41 -1.13
CA ARG A 88 6.75 15.08 -1.94
C ARG A 88 6.78 13.59 -2.29
N SER A 89 6.61 12.70 -1.31
CA SER A 89 6.64 11.25 -1.55
C SER A 89 5.48 10.80 -2.45
N ILE A 90 4.27 11.35 -2.27
CA ILE A 90 3.13 11.11 -3.17
C ILE A 90 3.49 11.49 -4.62
N GLY A 91 4.07 12.69 -4.80
CA GLY A 91 4.52 13.15 -6.11
C GLY A 91 5.59 12.25 -6.74
N GLN A 92 6.52 11.70 -5.94
CA GLN A 92 7.54 10.78 -6.43
C GLN A 92 6.95 9.44 -6.87
N VAL A 93 5.97 8.89 -6.13
CA VAL A 93 5.25 7.67 -6.55
C VAL A 93 4.53 7.91 -7.88
N LEU A 94 3.86 9.06 -8.05
CA LEU A 94 3.19 9.43 -9.29
C LEU A 94 4.15 9.55 -10.47
N LYS A 95 5.27 10.26 -10.28
CA LYS A 95 6.35 10.40 -11.26
C LYS A 95 6.84 9.02 -11.72
N ALA A 96 7.05 8.11 -10.78
CA ALA A 96 7.49 6.75 -11.07
C ALA A 96 6.46 5.96 -11.89
N CYS A 97 5.17 6.03 -11.51
CA CYS A 97 4.08 5.37 -12.23
C CYS A 97 3.89 5.92 -13.65
N ALA A 98 4.12 7.23 -13.85
CA ALA A 98 4.05 7.84 -15.18
C ALA A 98 5.24 7.43 -16.08
N LYS A 99 6.43 7.28 -15.49
CA LYS A 99 7.68 7.03 -16.21
C LYS A 99 7.92 5.54 -16.49
N HIS A 100 7.58 4.66 -15.54
CA HIS A 100 7.98 3.25 -15.57
C HIS A 100 6.76 2.33 -15.66
N PRO A 101 6.52 1.64 -16.80
CA PRO A 101 5.39 0.74 -16.97
C PRO A 101 5.31 -0.38 -15.93
N LEU A 102 6.46 -0.91 -15.49
CA LEU A 102 6.52 -1.92 -14.44
C LEU A 102 6.03 -1.40 -13.09
N VAL A 103 6.44 -0.18 -12.73
CA VAL A 103 5.99 0.45 -11.48
C VAL A 103 4.48 0.68 -11.54
N ARG A 104 3.98 1.20 -12.68
CA ARG A 104 2.55 1.42 -12.90
C ARG A 104 1.71 0.16 -12.77
N SER A 105 2.21 -0.99 -13.25
CA SER A 105 1.46 -2.25 -13.18
C SER A 105 1.47 -2.88 -11.78
N MET A 106 2.52 -2.64 -10.99
CA MET A 106 2.68 -3.19 -9.65
C MET A 106 2.07 -2.31 -8.55
N VAL A 107 2.14 -0.98 -8.65
CA VAL A 107 1.58 -0.07 -7.65
C VAL A 107 0.06 -0.06 -7.75
N LEU A 108 -0.61 -0.64 -6.75
CA LEU A 108 -2.08 -0.67 -6.66
C LEU A 108 -2.67 0.64 -6.14
N GLY A 109 -1.91 1.32 -5.30
CA GLY A 109 -2.26 2.58 -4.66
C GLY A 109 -1.25 2.94 -3.61
N ILE A 110 -1.39 4.12 -3.01
CA ILE A 110 -0.61 4.57 -1.86
C ILE A 110 -1.39 4.23 -0.59
N HIS A 111 -0.66 3.70 0.39
CA HIS A 111 -1.14 3.54 1.75
C HIS A 111 -0.52 4.65 2.61
N MET A 112 -1.35 5.52 3.17
CA MET A 112 -0.92 6.53 4.14
C MET A 112 -1.06 5.96 5.56
N GLU A 113 0.06 5.65 6.22
CA GLU A 113 0.08 5.04 7.55
C GLU A 113 0.27 6.13 8.62
N GLY A 114 -0.84 6.67 9.10
CA GLY A 114 -0.90 7.95 9.80
C GLY A 114 -0.91 9.15 8.84
N PRO A 115 -0.77 10.40 9.33
CA PRO A 115 -0.32 10.80 10.66
C PRO A 115 -1.38 10.76 11.76
N TYR A 116 -2.61 10.35 11.42
CA TYR A 116 -3.78 10.36 12.29
C TYR A 116 -3.82 9.20 13.28
N ILE A 117 -2.76 9.00 14.05
CA ILE A 117 -2.55 7.83 14.92
C ILE A 117 -2.40 8.24 16.39
N ALA A 118 -2.33 7.27 17.31
CA ALA A 118 -2.02 7.53 18.72
C ALA A 118 -0.64 8.20 18.85
N ALA A 119 -0.51 9.16 19.77
CA ALA A 119 0.72 9.92 20.01
C ALA A 119 1.54 9.34 21.17
N GLU A 120 0.97 8.38 21.89
CA GLU A 120 1.49 7.70 23.05
C GLU A 120 2.64 6.75 22.67
N ASP A 121 3.65 6.68 23.54
CA ASP A 121 4.69 5.66 23.43
C ASP A 121 4.07 4.28 23.67
N GLY A 122 4.46 3.30 22.84
CA GLY A 122 3.72 2.05 22.70
C GLY A 122 3.00 2.03 21.36
N PRO A 123 1.72 2.47 21.27
CA PRO A 123 0.91 2.33 20.06
C PRO A 123 1.48 3.08 18.85
N ARG A 124 2.12 4.25 19.04
CA ARG A 124 2.74 4.97 17.91
C ARG A 124 3.92 4.23 17.28
N GLY A 125 4.56 3.30 18.01
CA GLY A 125 5.74 2.56 17.56
C GLY A 125 6.86 3.47 17.02
N ALA A 126 7.29 3.20 15.78
CA ALA A 126 8.37 3.93 15.11
C ALA A 126 7.96 5.32 14.58
N HIS A 127 6.68 5.70 14.67
CA HIS A 127 6.18 6.94 14.13
C HIS A 127 6.65 8.13 14.98
N SER A 128 7.18 9.17 14.32
CA SER A 128 7.67 10.36 15.01
C SER A 128 6.51 11.11 15.64
N LYS A 129 6.53 11.23 16.97
CA LYS A 129 5.53 11.97 17.76
C LYS A 129 5.36 13.43 17.30
N ALA A 130 6.42 14.05 16.76
CA ALA A 130 6.39 15.43 16.29
C ALA A 130 5.46 15.66 15.09
N TYR A 131 5.08 14.59 14.37
CA TYR A 131 4.22 14.67 13.20
C TYR A 131 2.88 13.96 13.38
N VAL A 132 2.61 13.40 14.56
CA VAL A 132 1.29 12.85 14.87
C VAL A 132 0.30 14.00 15.04
N SER A 133 -0.87 13.88 14.42
CA SER A 133 -1.91 14.91 14.45
C SER A 133 -3.30 14.28 14.55
N ASP A 134 -4.29 15.09 14.88
CA ASP A 134 -5.67 14.68 14.70
C ASP A 134 -6.04 14.59 13.21
N PRO A 135 -7.02 13.74 12.86
CA PRO A 135 -7.58 13.67 11.53
C PRO A 135 -8.04 15.04 11.01
N ASP A 136 -7.49 15.44 9.87
CA ASP A 136 -7.92 16.62 9.11
C ASP A 136 -8.39 16.16 7.73
N TRP A 137 -9.70 16.30 7.48
CA TRP A 137 -10.27 15.87 6.21
C TRP A 137 -9.82 16.72 5.03
N ASP A 138 -9.68 18.03 5.20
CA ASP A 138 -9.35 18.92 4.10
C ASP A 138 -7.88 18.76 3.70
N GLU A 139 -7.00 18.53 4.69
CA GLU A 139 -5.62 18.11 4.42
C GLU A 139 -5.58 16.78 3.68
N PHE A 140 -6.32 15.78 4.16
CA PHE A 140 -6.34 14.46 3.54
C PHE A 140 -6.89 14.48 2.11
N LEU A 141 -7.91 15.31 1.84
CA LEU A 141 -8.41 15.55 0.49
C LEU A 141 -7.32 16.13 -0.40
N ALA A 142 -6.54 17.09 0.09
CA ALA A 142 -5.43 17.63 -0.68
C ALA A 142 -4.39 16.55 -1.06
N PHE A 143 -4.14 15.56 -0.17
CA PHE A 143 -3.31 14.41 -0.52
C PHE A 143 -3.97 13.48 -1.54
N CYS A 144 -5.28 13.25 -1.43
CA CYS A 144 -6.04 12.45 -2.40
C CYS A 144 -5.98 13.08 -3.80
N GLU A 145 -6.22 14.39 -3.90
CA GLU A 145 -6.13 15.17 -5.14
C GLU A 145 -4.71 15.14 -5.71
N LEU A 146 -3.71 15.42 -4.87
CA LEU A 146 -2.30 15.36 -5.25
C LEU A 146 -1.92 13.98 -5.78
N SER A 147 -2.44 12.90 -5.20
CA SER A 147 -2.18 11.51 -5.60
C SER A 147 -2.85 11.12 -6.92
N ASN A 148 -3.67 11.99 -7.52
CA ASN A 148 -4.45 11.71 -8.73
C ASN A 148 -5.24 10.37 -8.61
N GLY A 149 -5.83 10.14 -7.44
CA GLY A 149 -6.59 8.92 -7.14
C GLY A 149 -5.75 7.66 -6.87
N LEU A 150 -4.44 7.78 -6.69
CA LEU A 150 -3.60 6.66 -6.25
C LEU A 150 -3.68 6.41 -4.75
N LEU A 151 -3.97 7.39 -3.90
CA LEU A 151 -4.16 7.14 -2.47
C LEU A 151 -5.42 6.28 -2.27
N ARG A 152 -5.26 5.11 -1.64
CA ARG A 152 -6.35 4.11 -1.49
C ARG A 152 -6.59 3.66 -0.07
N ILE A 153 -5.57 3.70 0.77
CA ILE A 153 -5.62 3.21 2.14
C ILE A 153 -5.11 4.30 3.08
N VAL A 154 -5.82 4.52 4.19
CA VAL A 154 -5.35 5.35 5.30
C VAL A 154 -5.43 4.55 6.59
N THR A 155 -4.34 4.48 7.34
CA THR A 155 -4.33 3.96 8.71
C THR A 155 -4.54 5.09 9.70
N ILE A 156 -5.48 4.90 10.61
CA ILE A 156 -5.94 5.88 11.60
C ILE A 156 -6.18 5.21 12.95
N ALA A 157 -5.98 5.95 14.03
CA ALA A 157 -6.40 5.57 15.36
C ALA A 157 -7.84 6.09 15.63
N PRO A 158 -8.83 5.21 15.84
CA PRO A 158 -10.24 5.59 15.92
C PRO A 158 -10.59 6.41 17.18
N GLU A 159 -9.78 6.34 18.23
CA GLU A 159 -9.92 7.12 19.46
C GLU A 159 -9.50 8.59 19.30
N ARG A 160 -8.88 8.96 18.16
CA ARG A 160 -8.44 10.35 17.93
C ARG A 160 -9.64 11.29 17.76
N PRO A 161 -9.60 12.51 18.32
CA PRO A 161 -10.59 13.54 18.06
C PRO A 161 -10.91 13.70 16.56
N GLY A 162 -12.19 13.50 16.19
CA GLY A 162 -12.65 13.64 14.80
C GLY A 162 -12.47 12.39 13.92
N ALA A 163 -11.87 11.31 14.42
CA ALA A 163 -11.61 10.10 13.64
C ALA A 163 -12.89 9.43 13.12
N LEU A 164 -13.93 9.31 13.94
CA LEU A 164 -15.19 8.68 13.49
C LEU A 164 -15.82 9.42 12.30
N GLU A 165 -15.82 10.75 12.31
CA GLU A 165 -16.31 11.53 11.16
C GLU A 165 -15.41 11.36 9.95
N PHE A 166 -14.09 11.39 10.15
CA PHE A 166 -13.12 11.14 9.09
C PHE A 166 -13.31 9.76 8.46
N ILE A 167 -13.45 8.69 9.26
CA ILE A 167 -13.65 7.31 8.82
C ILE A 167 -14.91 7.21 7.96
N ARG A 168 -16.02 7.80 8.39
CA ARG A 168 -17.28 7.83 7.62
C ARG A 168 -17.10 8.52 6.27
N ARG A 169 -16.43 9.66 6.23
CA ARG A 169 -16.18 10.42 4.99
C ARG A 169 -15.24 9.68 4.04
N ALA A 170 -14.14 9.13 4.54
CA ALA A 170 -13.18 8.36 3.76
C ALA A 170 -13.82 7.11 3.14
N SER A 171 -14.57 6.35 3.95
CA SER A 171 -15.28 5.15 3.49
C SER A 171 -16.32 5.48 2.42
N LYS A 172 -17.10 6.56 2.62
CA LYS A 172 -18.06 7.04 1.61
C LYS A 172 -17.39 7.51 0.31
N ALA A 173 -16.15 7.99 0.38
CA ALA A 173 -15.34 8.34 -0.78
C ALA A 173 -14.70 7.12 -1.48
N GLY A 174 -14.95 5.90 -0.99
CA GLY A 174 -14.42 4.66 -1.57
C GLY A 174 -12.96 4.36 -1.20
N LEU A 175 -12.46 4.97 -0.13
CA LEU A 175 -11.14 4.67 0.44
C LEU A 175 -11.27 3.56 1.48
N VAL A 176 -10.20 2.77 1.62
CA VAL A 176 -10.08 1.80 2.70
C VAL A 176 -9.51 2.52 3.92
N VAL A 177 -10.20 2.40 5.04
CA VAL A 177 -9.71 2.89 6.32
C VAL A 177 -9.28 1.70 7.16
N ALA A 178 -8.02 1.69 7.59
CA ALA A 178 -7.46 0.67 8.46
C ALA A 178 -7.30 1.22 9.88
N ILE A 179 -7.75 0.47 10.88
CA ILE A 179 -7.51 0.80 12.28
C ILE A 179 -6.10 0.32 12.64
N GLY A 180 -5.26 1.20 13.16
CA GLY A 180 -3.89 0.85 13.54
C GLY A 180 -3.19 1.98 14.30
N HIS A 181 -2.07 1.62 14.94
CA HIS A 181 -1.31 2.53 15.82
C HIS A 181 -2.21 3.22 16.85
N CYS A 182 -3.00 2.42 17.54
CA CYS A 182 -4.08 2.86 18.40
C CYS A 182 -4.05 2.13 19.75
N ALA A 183 -4.63 2.75 20.77
CA ALA A 183 -4.99 2.14 22.05
C ALA A 183 -6.45 2.49 22.41
N PRO A 184 -7.42 2.08 21.58
CA PRO A 184 -8.82 2.44 21.75
C PRO A 184 -9.48 1.61 22.85
N GLU A 185 -10.57 2.13 23.41
CA GLU A 185 -11.51 1.30 24.14
C GLU A 185 -12.39 0.49 23.16
N THR A 186 -13.15 -0.48 23.68
CA THR A 186 -13.99 -1.34 22.81
C THR A 186 -15.04 -0.50 22.08
N GLU A 187 -15.60 0.51 22.74
CA GLU A 187 -16.61 1.40 22.19
C GLU A 187 -16.10 2.22 21.01
N ASP A 188 -14.82 2.61 21.00
CA ASP A 188 -14.22 3.34 19.89
C ASP A 188 -14.11 2.46 18.63
N ILE A 189 -13.77 1.18 18.82
CA ILE A 189 -13.74 0.19 17.73
C ILE A 189 -15.15 -0.01 17.19
N ASP A 190 -16.13 -0.30 18.05
CA ASP A 190 -17.51 -0.56 17.65
C ASP A 190 -18.13 0.63 16.90
N ALA A 191 -17.77 1.86 17.27
CA ALA A 191 -18.24 3.06 16.57
C ALA A 191 -17.58 3.27 15.18
N ALA A 192 -16.42 2.65 14.94
CA ALA A 192 -15.63 2.80 13.73
C ALA A 192 -15.98 1.79 12.61
N VAL A 193 -16.62 0.65 12.92
CA VAL A 193 -16.95 -0.44 11.98
C VAL A 193 -18.43 -0.58 11.64
#